data_AF-A0A7W2TTT9-F1
#
_entry.id   AF-A0A7W2TTT9-F1
#
_cell.length_a   1.000
_cell.length_b   1.000
_cell.length_c   1.000
_cell.angle_alpha   90.00
_cell.angle_beta   90.00
_cell.angle_gamma   90.00
#
_symmetry.space_group_name_H-M   'P 1'
#
loop_
_entity.id
_entity.type
_entity.pdbx_description
1 polymer ?
#
loop_
_entity_poly.entity_id
_entity_poly.type
_entity_poly.pdbx_seq_one_letter_code
_entity_poly.pdbx_strand_id
1 'polypeptide(L)'
;MSDKLAGQLGPIRQAERGIATLAIALLLLMIATVITLGTTSSVVSEQRLSGVDSRSKEVYAAASGALQLSLEWLEENLEDVVWVNNGSGVRTATLNSLSDSDLANDSYARSALMTLLTEPNPADPATPVVVRIEASAQAKGDSHIRKKLTTEVMIGKSSIFGPAGGGTITGFDGPPLLLENCLSGVTGNPTIINPNHTGVLIGTTEGTGGNTCINTGHFDKFVGVPDKKNPKGVALENGDIQALSPSMSLAEAVFGVDQASAKAMLIDLARREPERVKVYSDDNTKLPKDLNDSSVGPYIAYFTEDAGCPKTTGGTEFWGILYIEKTDCNLNGMGNVTIRGVLAQSGNLEKFNANTKLVKEPLDFGDVDSQDDPTINIGIAKMHFFEVPGAWRDF
;
A
#
# COMPACT_ATOMS: atom_id res chain seq x y z
N MET A 1 39.42 -61.26 -79.72
CA MET A 1 38.17 -60.52 -80.01
C MET A 1 38.29 -59.20 -79.26
N SER A 2 38.58 -58.13 -80.00
CA SER A 2 38.76 -56.73 -79.58
C SER A 2 39.72 -56.48 -78.41
N ASP A 3 41.00 -56.11 -78.56
CA ASP A 3 41.75 -55.43 -79.61
C ASP A 3 41.18 -54.09 -80.10
N LYS A 4 42.02 -53.05 -79.97
CA LYS A 4 41.86 -51.62 -80.35
C LYS A 4 41.00 -50.73 -79.45
N LEU A 5 41.70 -50.07 -78.51
CA LEU A 5 41.63 -48.60 -78.31
C LEU A 5 42.83 -48.14 -77.46
N ALA A 6 44.04 -48.45 -77.92
CA ALA A 6 45.28 -47.81 -77.47
C ALA A 6 45.68 -46.80 -78.55
N GLY A 7 45.28 -45.54 -78.38
CA GLY A 7 45.51 -44.47 -79.35
C GLY A 7 45.77 -43.14 -78.66
N GLN A 8 47.03 -42.70 -78.76
CA GLN A 8 47.51 -41.32 -78.57
C GLN A 8 47.28 -40.64 -77.21
N LEU A 9 48.23 -40.87 -76.30
CA LEU A 9 48.65 -39.86 -75.33
C LEU A 9 49.97 -39.27 -75.82
N GLY A 10 49.91 -38.11 -76.48
CA GLY A 10 51.10 -37.32 -76.78
C GLY A 10 51.80 -36.86 -75.50
N PRO A 11 53.10 -36.52 -75.56
CA PRO A 11 53.80 -35.93 -74.43
C PRO A 11 53.19 -34.56 -74.11
N ILE A 12 52.22 -34.55 -73.20
CA ILE A 12 51.67 -33.31 -72.66
C ILE A 12 52.80 -32.63 -71.89
N ARG A 13 53.19 -31.47 -72.41
CA ARG A 13 54.18 -30.52 -71.90
C ARG A 13 54.12 -30.43 -70.37
N GLN A 14 55.20 -30.84 -69.70
CA GLN A 14 55.36 -30.70 -68.25
C GLN A 14 55.22 -29.25 -67.76
N ALA A 15 55.36 -28.25 -68.64
CA ALA A 15 55.16 -26.84 -68.33
C ALA A 15 53.69 -26.43 -68.09
N GLU A 16 52.71 -27.15 -68.66
CA GLU A 16 51.28 -26.76 -68.56
C GLU A 16 50.62 -27.26 -67.24
N ARG A 17 51.21 -28.28 -66.59
CA ARG A 17 50.71 -28.80 -65.30
C ARG A 17 51.02 -27.89 -64.11
N GLY A 18 52.10 -27.10 -64.16
CA GLY A 18 52.48 -26.18 -63.08
C GLY A 18 51.56 -24.96 -62.96
N ILE A 19 51.00 -24.49 -64.07
CA ILE A 19 50.08 -23.34 -64.07
C ILE A 19 48.70 -23.77 -63.52
N ALA A 20 48.24 -24.98 -63.83
CA ALA A 20 46.97 -25.51 -63.34
C ALA A 20 46.95 -25.69 -61.81
N THR A 21 48.04 -26.19 -61.22
CA THR A 21 48.15 -26.35 -59.76
C THR A 21 48.20 -25.00 -59.04
N LEU A 22 48.90 -24.01 -59.61
CA LEU A 22 48.96 -22.66 -59.05
C LEU A 22 47.59 -21.97 -59.12
N ALA A 23 46.87 -22.11 -60.24
CA ALA A 23 45.52 -21.55 -60.40
C ALA A 23 44.52 -22.15 -59.39
N ILE A 24 44.55 -23.49 -59.19
CA ILE A 24 43.71 -24.16 -58.19
C ILE A 24 44.07 -23.70 -56.77
N ALA A 25 45.36 -23.59 -56.45
CA ALA A 25 45.79 -23.11 -55.14
C ALA A 25 45.36 -21.67 -54.86
N LEU A 26 45.46 -20.79 -55.86
CA LEU A 26 44.98 -19.40 -55.77
C LEU A 26 43.46 -19.32 -55.57
N LEU A 27 42.71 -20.15 -56.29
CA LEU A 27 41.25 -20.23 -56.16
C LEU A 27 40.85 -20.74 -54.77
N LEU A 28 41.51 -21.78 -54.26
CA LEU A 28 41.28 -22.29 -52.90
C LEU A 28 41.63 -21.25 -51.83
N LEU A 29 42.74 -20.52 -52.00
CA LEU A 29 43.13 -19.44 -51.09
C LEU A 29 42.10 -18.31 -51.10
N MET A 30 41.57 -17.94 -52.28
CA MET A 30 40.56 -16.90 -52.41
C MET A 30 39.25 -17.32 -51.73
N ILE A 31 38.80 -18.57 -51.92
CA ILE A 31 37.62 -19.14 -51.23
C ILE A 31 37.84 -19.16 -49.71
N ALA A 32 39.00 -19.63 -49.24
CA ALA A 32 39.32 -19.66 -47.82
C ALA A 32 39.31 -18.25 -47.20
N THR A 33 39.80 -17.25 -47.93
CA THR A 33 39.81 -15.85 -47.48
C THR A 33 38.40 -15.29 -47.37
N VAL A 34 37.53 -15.54 -48.37
CA VAL A 34 36.12 -15.11 -48.34
C VAL A 34 35.36 -15.76 -47.19
N ILE A 35 35.57 -17.06 -46.96
CA ILE A 35 34.94 -17.77 -45.83
C ILE A 35 35.42 -17.18 -44.49
N THR A 36 36.73 -16.94 -44.35
CA THR A 36 37.32 -16.38 -43.11
C THR A 36 36.84 -14.96 -42.84
N LEU A 37 36.71 -14.14 -43.89
CA LEU A 37 36.18 -12.77 -43.76
C LEU A 37 34.69 -12.80 -43.36
N GLY A 38 33.92 -13.72 -43.95
CA GLY A 38 32.52 -13.95 -43.60
C GLY A 38 32.34 -14.31 -42.13
N THR A 39 33.05 -15.34 -41.64
CA THR A 39 32.94 -15.79 -40.24
C THR A 39 33.40 -14.73 -39.25
N THR A 40 34.49 -14.01 -39.55
CA THR A 40 34.98 -12.92 -38.69
C THR A 40 33.93 -11.81 -38.55
N SER A 41 33.25 -11.45 -39.64
CA SER A 41 32.19 -10.42 -39.59
C SER A 41 30.98 -10.85 -38.75
N SER A 42 30.59 -12.13 -38.81
CA SER A 42 29.51 -12.69 -37.99
C SER A 42 29.87 -12.70 -36.51
N VAL A 43 31.07 -13.14 -36.15
CA VAL A 43 31.53 -13.18 -34.75
C VAL A 43 31.60 -11.78 -34.15
N VAL A 44 32.13 -10.79 -34.88
CA VAL A 44 32.18 -9.40 -34.40
C VAL A 44 30.77 -8.84 -34.21
N SER A 45 29.83 -9.16 -35.10
CA SER A 45 28.45 -8.71 -34.97
C SER A 45 27.75 -9.35 -33.77
N GLU A 46 27.97 -10.64 -33.53
CA GLU A 46 27.43 -11.38 -32.40
C GLU A 46 27.99 -10.87 -31.06
N GLN A 47 29.30 -10.60 -30.99
CA GLN A 47 29.91 -10.00 -29.80
C GLN A 47 29.36 -8.60 -29.51
N ARG A 48 29.16 -7.77 -30.55
CA ARG A 48 28.53 -6.45 -30.39
C ARG A 48 27.10 -6.57 -29.91
N LEU A 49 26.31 -7.47 -30.48
CA LEU A 49 24.92 -7.71 -30.07
C LEU A 49 24.84 -8.22 -28.63
N SER A 50 25.70 -9.16 -28.25
CA SER A 50 25.77 -9.69 -26.88
C SER A 50 26.18 -8.62 -25.87
N GLY A 51 27.16 -7.77 -26.21
CA GLY A 51 27.56 -6.65 -25.35
C GLY A 51 26.45 -5.62 -25.17
N VAL A 52 25.73 -5.26 -26.25
CA VAL A 52 24.58 -4.35 -26.18
C VAL A 52 23.44 -4.96 -25.38
N ASP A 53 23.12 -6.24 -25.57
CA ASP A 53 22.08 -6.95 -24.84
C ASP A 53 22.40 -7.02 -23.33
N SER A 54 23.63 -7.37 -22.97
CA SER A 54 24.07 -7.41 -21.57
C SER A 54 23.94 -6.04 -20.90
N ARG A 55 24.45 -4.98 -21.53
CA ARG A 55 24.39 -3.62 -20.97
C ARG A 55 22.96 -3.08 -20.91
N SER A 56 22.13 -3.43 -21.89
CA SER A 56 20.70 -3.10 -21.93
C SER A 56 19.96 -3.74 -20.74
N LYS A 57 20.24 -5.02 -20.44
CA LYS A 57 19.67 -5.73 -19.30
C LYS A 57 20.11 -5.13 -17.96
N GLU A 58 21.37 -4.75 -17.83
CA GLU A 58 21.89 -4.12 -16.62
C GLU A 58 21.28 -2.73 -16.38
N VAL A 59 21.26 -1.86 -17.40
CA VAL A 59 20.66 -0.53 -17.24
C VAL A 59 19.15 -0.62 -16.98
N TYR A 60 18.48 -1.62 -17.56
CA TYR A 60 17.08 -1.91 -17.30
C TYR A 60 16.86 -2.36 -15.84
N ALA A 61 17.67 -3.29 -15.34
CA ALA A 61 17.61 -3.73 -13.95
C ALA A 61 17.87 -2.56 -12.98
N ALA A 62 18.85 -1.70 -13.28
CA ALA A 62 19.13 -0.50 -12.49
C ALA A 62 17.95 0.50 -12.50
N ALA A 63 17.33 0.74 -13.65
CA ALA A 63 16.16 1.61 -13.78
C ALA A 63 14.93 1.03 -13.06
N SER A 64 14.73 -0.30 -13.13
CA SER A 64 13.67 -0.99 -12.39
C SER A 64 13.86 -0.89 -10.88
N GLY A 65 15.11 -1.03 -10.40
CA GLY A 65 15.43 -0.82 -8.98
C GLY A 65 15.25 0.64 -8.55
N ALA A 66 15.56 1.61 -9.43
CA ALA A 66 15.26 3.02 -9.18
C ALA A 66 13.75 3.26 -9.04
N LEU A 67 12.94 2.61 -9.89
CA LEU A 67 11.48 2.72 -9.86
C LEU A 67 10.90 2.18 -8.55
N GLN A 68 11.34 1.01 -8.10
CA GLN A 68 10.90 0.40 -6.84
C GLN A 68 11.26 1.27 -5.63
N LEU A 69 12.49 1.74 -5.55
CA LEU A 69 12.90 2.65 -4.46
C LEU A 69 12.14 3.97 -4.48
N SER A 70 11.76 4.45 -5.66
CA SER A 70 10.98 5.68 -5.80
C SER A 70 9.53 5.50 -5.37
N LEU A 71 8.96 4.31 -5.61
CA LEU A 71 7.65 3.93 -5.11
C LEU A 71 7.67 3.86 -3.59
N GLU A 72 8.59 3.09 -3.01
CA GLU A 72 8.76 2.96 -1.56
C GLU A 72 8.98 4.32 -0.89
N TRP A 73 9.87 5.16 -1.44
CA TRP A 73 10.08 6.51 -0.93
C TRP A 73 8.82 7.37 -1.02
N LEU A 74 8.05 7.28 -2.11
CA LEU A 74 6.78 8.01 -2.26
C LEU A 74 5.74 7.52 -1.24
N GLU A 75 5.68 6.22 -0.96
CA GLU A 75 4.77 5.64 0.03
C GLU A 75 5.08 6.17 1.44
N GLU A 76 6.36 6.29 1.79
CA GLU A 76 6.82 6.77 3.09
C GLU A 76 6.75 8.29 3.25
N ASN A 77 6.94 9.06 2.17
CA ASN A 77 7.18 10.51 2.25
C ASN A 77 6.10 11.35 1.54
N LEU A 78 4.96 10.77 1.13
CA LEU A 78 3.97 11.48 0.28
C LEU A 78 3.57 12.85 0.83
N GLU A 79 3.36 12.94 2.14
CA GLU A 79 2.91 14.18 2.81
C GLU A 79 4.00 15.24 2.86
N ASP A 80 5.27 14.82 2.88
CA ASP A 80 6.45 15.70 2.88
C ASP A 80 6.95 16.05 1.47
N VAL A 81 6.35 15.49 0.42
CA VAL A 81 6.78 15.77 -0.96
C VAL A 81 6.53 17.23 -1.30
N VAL A 82 7.63 17.98 -1.45
CA VAL A 82 7.59 19.36 -1.95
C VAL A 82 7.37 19.36 -3.47
N TRP A 83 6.11 19.48 -3.87
CA TRP A 83 5.69 19.56 -5.26
C TRP A 83 5.94 20.96 -5.85
N VAL A 84 6.97 21.08 -6.70
CA VAL A 84 7.37 22.34 -7.35
C VAL A 84 6.63 22.52 -8.68
N ASN A 85 6.05 23.69 -8.92
CA ASN A 85 5.45 24.03 -10.21
C ASN A 85 6.54 24.40 -11.22
N ASN A 86 6.60 23.70 -12.35
CA ASN A 86 7.62 23.92 -13.39
C ASN A 86 7.28 25.07 -14.37
N GLY A 87 6.25 25.86 -14.08
CA GLY A 87 5.79 26.98 -14.91
C GLY A 87 4.79 26.58 -16.00
N SER A 88 4.54 25.28 -16.23
CA SER A 88 3.46 24.81 -17.11
C SER A 88 2.17 24.47 -16.36
N GLY A 89 2.13 24.72 -15.03
CA GLY A 89 1.05 24.26 -14.16
C GLY A 89 1.21 22.81 -13.71
N VAL A 90 2.20 22.08 -14.25
CA VAL A 90 2.52 20.72 -13.82
C VAL A 90 3.41 20.79 -12.58
N ARG A 91 3.03 20.06 -11.54
CA ARG A 91 3.82 19.97 -10.31
C ARG A 91 4.69 18.72 -10.33
N THR A 92 5.95 18.89 -9.98
CA THR A 92 6.95 17.81 -10.01
C THR A 92 7.77 17.78 -8.73
N ALA A 93 8.22 16.59 -8.34
CA ALA A 93 9.23 16.36 -7.32
C ALA A 93 10.35 15.50 -7.92
N THR A 94 11.60 15.80 -7.57
CA THR A 94 12.76 15.07 -8.12
C THR A 94 13.52 14.39 -7.00
N LEU A 95 13.75 13.09 -7.14
CA LEU A 95 14.57 12.30 -6.24
C LEU A 95 15.94 12.09 -6.88
N ASN A 96 16.90 12.93 -6.46
CA ASN A 96 18.27 12.93 -6.99
C ASN A 96 19.25 12.08 -6.17
N SER A 97 18.81 11.55 -5.02
CA SER A 97 19.67 10.87 -4.04
C SER A 97 19.41 9.36 -3.95
N LEU A 98 19.03 8.72 -5.06
CA LEU A 98 19.01 7.27 -5.10
C LEU A 98 20.46 6.78 -5.13
N SER A 99 20.81 5.86 -4.24
CA SER A 99 22.15 5.26 -4.22
C SER A 99 22.50 4.69 -5.60
N ASP A 100 23.76 4.73 -6.01
CA ASP A 100 24.14 4.08 -7.26
C ASP A 100 23.98 2.56 -7.16
N SER A 101 23.78 1.91 -8.31
CA SER A 101 23.79 0.45 -8.40
C SER A 101 25.03 -0.01 -9.14
N ASP A 102 25.90 -0.77 -8.47
CA ASP A 102 27.05 -1.42 -9.10
C ASP A 102 26.61 -2.77 -9.68
N LEU A 103 26.77 -2.95 -10.99
CA LEU A 103 26.52 -4.21 -11.69
C LEU A 103 27.81 -4.70 -12.36
N ALA A 104 27.75 -5.81 -13.09
CA ALA A 104 28.95 -6.52 -13.53
C ALA A 104 29.84 -5.68 -14.46
N ASN A 105 29.25 -4.83 -15.31
CA ASN A 105 30.02 -4.05 -16.30
C ASN A 105 30.18 -2.55 -15.98
N ASP A 106 29.32 -1.94 -15.15
CA ASP A 106 29.38 -0.51 -14.82
C ASP A 106 28.63 -0.21 -13.50
N SER A 107 28.80 1.01 -13.02
CA SER A 107 27.97 1.64 -12.00
C SER A 107 26.91 2.51 -12.66
N TYR A 108 25.69 2.50 -12.11
CA TYR A 108 24.55 3.19 -12.69
C TYR A 108 24.05 4.27 -11.74
N ALA A 109 24.13 5.52 -12.20
CA ALA A 109 23.49 6.65 -11.55
C ALA A 109 21.98 6.54 -11.72
N ARG A 110 21.24 6.61 -10.60
CA ARG A 110 19.79 6.44 -10.56
C ARG A 110 19.13 7.76 -10.15
N SER A 111 18.00 8.07 -10.76
CA SER A 111 17.17 9.21 -10.37
C SER A 111 15.72 8.94 -10.69
N ALA A 112 14.81 9.69 -10.07
CA ALA A 112 13.40 9.66 -10.43
C ALA A 112 12.78 11.04 -10.46
N LEU A 113 11.88 11.25 -11.42
CA LEU A 113 11.03 12.41 -11.53
C LEU A 113 9.59 11.98 -11.28
N MET A 114 8.98 12.56 -10.26
CA MET A 114 7.58 12.36 -9.93
C MET A 114 6.79 13.54 -10.46
N THR A 115 5.69 13.26 -11.15
CA THR A 115 4.81 14.26 -11.75
C THR A 115 3.39 14.05 -11.25
N LEU A 116 2.82 15.08 -10.66
CA LEU A 116 1.44 15.08 -10.21
C LEU A 116 0.53 15.26 -11.43
N LEU A 117 -0.23 14.22 -11.79
CA LEU A 117 -1.18 14.25 -12.91
C LEU A 117 -2.55 14.78 -12.48
N THR A 118 -2.95 14.48 -11.24
CA THR A 118 -4.18 15.00 -10.63
C THR A 118 -3.81 15.70 -9.34
N GLU A 119 -4.21 16.95 -9.17
CA GLU A 119 -3.99 17.66 -7.90
C GLU A 119 -4.94 17.14 -6.82
N PRO A 120 -4.47 17.01 -5.56
CA PRO A 120 -5.37 16.81 -4.43
C PRO A 120 -6.36 17.97 -4.40
N ASN A 121 -7.65 17.68 -4.57
CA ASN A 121 -8.69 18.68 -4.43
C ASN A 121 -9.11 18.73 -2.96
N PRO A 122 -8.78 19.79 -2.19
CA PRO A 122 -9.18 19.87 -0.79
C PRO A 122 -10.72 19.93 -0.61
N ALA A 123 -11.45 20.38 -1.64
CA ALA A 123 -12.91 20.39 -1.66
C ALA A 123 -13.54 19.05 -2.05
N ASP A 124 -12.76 18.16 -2.68
CA ASP A 124 -13.19 16.80 -3.03
C ASP A 124 -12.04 15.79 -2.90
N PRO A 125 -11.68 15.43 -1.66
CA PRO A 125 -10.56 14.53 -1.36
C PRO A 125 -10.90 13.05 -1.56
N ALA A 126 -12.12 12.74 -2.01
CA ALA A 126 -12.43 11.45 -2.60
C ALA A 126 -11.83 11.32 -4.01
N THR A 127 -11.41 12.43 -4.63
CA THR A 127 -10.70 12.40 -5.92
C THR A 127 -9.31 11.77 -5.72
N PRO A 128 -9.01 10.64 -6.38
CA PRO A 128 -7.71 10.01 -6.24
C PRO A 128 -6.62 10.90 -6.84
N VAL A 129 -5.49 10.95 -6.16
CA VAL A 129 -4.29 11.63 -6.64
C VAL A 129 -3.53 10.66 -7.54
N VAL A 130 -3.27 11.06 -8.78
CA VAL A 130 -2.47 10.23 -9.70
C VAL A 130 -1.08 10.84 -9.82
N VAL A 131 -0.07 10.04 -9.52
CA VAL A 131 1.34 10.42 -9.64
C VAL A 131 1.99 9.55 -10.69
N ARG A 132 2.62 10.18 -11.69
CA ARG A 132 3.51 9.50 -12.64
C ARG A 132 4.92 9.51 -12.10
N ILE A 133 5.53 8.35 -11.98
CA ILE A 133 6.93 8.20 -11.57
C ILE A 133 7.73 7.80 -12.80
N GLU A 134 8.73 8.62 -13.11
CA GLU A 134 9.68 8.41 -14.19
C GLU A 134 11.07 8.13 -13.60
N ALA A 135 11.41 6.86 -13.47
CA ALA A 135 12.71 6.44 -12.99
C ALA A 135 13.71 6.33 -14.15
N SER A 136 14.94 6.76 -13.94
CA SER A 136 16.01 6.65 -14.92
C SER A 136 17.27 6.07 -14.30
N ALA A 137 17.99 5.30 -15.11
CA ALA A 137 19.34 4.84 -14.80
C ALA A 137 20.27 5.19 -15.97
N GLN A 138 21.47 5.65 -15.64
CA GLN A 138 22.51 6.01 -16.60
C GLN A 138 23.85 5.42 -16.16
N ALA A 139 24.54 4.75 -17.07
CA ALA A 139 25.86 4.20 -16.79
C ALA A 139 26.87 5.34 -16.60
N LYS A 140 27.71 5.27 -15.56
CA LYS A 140 28.69 6.32 -15.27
C LYS A 140 29.88 6.30 -16.22
N GLY A 141 30.28 5.12 -16.68
CA GLY A 141 31.35 4.95 -17.67
C GLY A 141 30.93 5.33 -19.09
N ASP A 142 29.64 5.31 -19.40
CA ASP A 142 29.10 5.61 -20.72
C ASP A 142 27.72 6.27 -20.66
N SER A 143 27.68 7.60 -20.78
CA SER A 143 26.44 8.38 -20.71
C SER A 143 25.41 8.04 -21.80
N HIS A 144 25.80 7.36 -22.89
CA HIS A 144 24.86 6.93 -23.93
C HIS A 144 23.99 5.76 -23.48
N ILE A 145 24.44 4.99 -22.48
CA ILE A 145 23.71 3.85 -21.95
C ILE A 145 22.81 4.35 -20.83
N ARG A 146 21.57 4.67 -21.21
CA ARG A 146 20.53 5.13 -20.31
C ARG A 146 19.23 4.42 -20.59
N LYS A 147 18.43 4.24 -19.55
CA LYS A 147 17.08 3.67 -19.64
C LYS A 147 16.14 4.48 -18.76
N LYS A 148 14.92 4.68 -19.25
CA LYS A 148 13.87 5.38 -18.52
C LYS A 148 12.64 4.49 -18.47
N LEU A 149 12.16 4.25 -17.25
CA LEU A 149 10.93 3.52 -16.99
C LEU A 149 9.89 4.47 -16.41
N THR A 150 8.65 4.30 -16.83
CA THR A 150 7.53 5.10 -16.33
C THR A 150 6.45 4.18 -15.77
N THR A 151 5.93 4.52 -14.60
CA THR A 151 4.69 3.96 -14.07
C THR A 151 3.79 5.09 -13.56
N GLU A 152 2.51 4.80 -13.42
CA GLU A 152 1.53 5.70 -12.82
C GLU A 152 0.91 4.99 -11.62
N VAL A 153 0.93 5.66 -10.47
CA VAL A 153 0.29 5.20 -9.26
C VAL A 153 -0.89 6.10 -8.93
N MET A 154 -1.99 5.46 -8.58
CA MET A 154 -3.16 6.11 -8.04
C MET A 154 -3.12 5.99 -6.52
N ILE A 155 -3.23 7.13 -5.85
CA ILE A 155 -3.21 7.26 -4.41
C ILE A 155 -4.59 7.72 -3.96
N GLY A 156 -5.27 6.87 -3.19
CA GLY A 156 -6.56 7.18 -2.60
C GLY A 156 -6.46 7.21 -1.08
N LYS A 157 -7.15 8.17 -0.45
CA LYS A 157 -7.52 8.10 0.97
C LYS A 157 -8.95 7.55 1.00
N SER A 158 -9.15 6.34 1.48
CA SER A 158 -10.48 5.78 1.71
C SER A 158 -10.61 5.38 3.18
N SER A 159 -11.59 5.94 3.89
CA SER A 159 -12.01 5.34 5.15
C SER A 159 -12.57 3.96 4.81
N ILE A 160 -12.12 2.94 5.53
CA ILE A 160 -12.52 1.54 5.32
C ILE A 160 -14.04 1.37 5.53
N PHE A 161 -14.70 2.33 6.18
CA PHE A 161 -16.16 2.40 6.38
C PHE A 161 -16.81 3.66 5.81
N GLY A 162 -16.06 4.47 5.06
CA GLY A 162 -16.61 5.63 4.37
C GLY A 162 -17.53 5.20 3.22
N PRO A 163 -18.60 5.97 2.91
CA PRO A 163 -19.32 5.74 1.67
C PRO A 163 -18.32 5.81 0.51
N ALA A 164 -18.35 4.82 -0.38
CA ALA A 164 -17.52 4.83 -1.58
C ALA A 164 -17.77 6.13 -2.36
N GLY A 165 -16.87 7.10 -2.23
CA GLY A 165 -16.90 8.35 -2.98
C GLY A 165 -17.43 9.62 -2.29
N GLY A 166 -17.14 9.91 -1.01
CA GLY A 166 -17.46 11.27 -0.54
C GLY A 166 -16.96 11.68 0.83
N GLY A 167 -16.00 12.61 0.86
CA GLY A 167 -15.70 13.46 2.01
C GLY A 167 -14.21 13.61 2.33
N THR A 168 -13.84 14.79 2.81
CA THR A 168 -12.54 15.04 3.46
C THR A 168 -12.39 14.17 4.67
N ILE A 169 -11.53 13.16 4.54
CA ILE A 169 -11.02 12.38 5.66
C ILE A 169 -10.04 13.30 6.38
N THR A 170 -10.59 14.20 7.20
CA THR A 170 -9.81 15.02 8.15
C THR A 170 -9.51 14.24 9.43
N GLY A 171 -10.00 13.00 9.54
CA GLY A 171 -9.83 12.15 10.71
C GLY A 171 -10.39 10.76 10.46
N PHE A 172 -10.25 9.87 11.45
CA PHE A 172 -10.82 8.54 11.39
C PHE A 172 -12.33 8.58 11.60
N ASP A 173 -13.08 8.18 10.58
CA ASP A 173 -14.53 8.00 10.64
C ASP A 173 -14.88 6.52 10.47
N GLY A 174 -14.78 5.79 11.58
CA GLY A 174 -15.18 4.39 11.70
C GLY A 174 -16.57 4.23 12.34
N PRO A 175 -17.20 3.05 12.22
CA PRO A 175 -18.43 2.75 12.91
C PRO A 175 -18.19 2.74 14.43
N PRO A 176 -19.13 3.24 15.26
CA PRO A 176 -18.98 3.24 16.71
C PRO A 176 -18.75 1.87 17.33
N LEU A 177 -19.27 0.83 16.69
CA LEU A 177 -18.98 -0.56 17.02
C LEU A 177 -18.33 -1.22 15.80
N LEU A 178 -17.10 -1.70 15.97
CA LEU A 178 -16.38 -2.45 14.97
C LEU A 178 -15.96 -3.80 15.53
N LEU A 179 -16.31 -4.87 14.82
CA LEU A 179 -16.09 -6.24 15.25
C LEU A 179 -15.27 -6.98 14.19
N GLU A 180 -14.45 -7.94 14.63
CA GLU A 180 -13.79 -8.82 13.67
C GLU A 180 -14.76 -9.84 13.08
N ASN A 181 -15.58 -10.46 13.94
CA ASN A 181 -16.54 -11.49 13.56
C ASN A 181 -17.98 -11.06 13.90
N CYS A 182 -18.70 -11.89 14.67
CA CYS A 182 -20.14 -11.78 14.89
C CYS A 182 -20.52 -11.03 16.17
N LEU A 183 -21.74 -10.47 16.17
CA LEU A 183 -22.38 -9.87 17.33
C LEU A 183 -23.56 -10.72 17.77
N SER A 184 -23.59 -11.14 19.03
CA SER A 184 -24.75 -11.80 19.62
C SER A 184 -24.89 -11.48 21.11
N GLY A 185 -26.00 -11.94 21.71
CA GLY A 185 -26.25 -11.78 23.15
C GLY A 185 -26.23 -10.33 23.66
N VAL A 186 -26.63 -9.38 22.81
CA VAL A 186 -26.83 -7.98 23.20
C VAL A 186 -28.03 -7.89 24.14
N THR A 187 -27.77 -7.50 25.39
CA THR A 187 -28.76 -7.39 26.48
C THR A 187 -28.61 -6.05 27.20
N GLY A 188 -29.57 -5.67 28.05
CA GLY A 188 -29.56 -4.38 28.75
C GLY A 188 -30.14 -3.25 27.88
N ASN A 189 -29.65 -2.02 28.04
CA ASN A 189 -30.07 -0.88 27.20
C ASN A 189 -28.85 -0.18 26.58
N PRO A 190 -28.04 -0.89 25.76
CA PRO A 190 -27.00 -0.22 25.00
C PRO A 190 -27.63 0.73 23.97
N THR A 191 -26.91 1.78 23.59
CA THR A 191 -27.43 2.77 22.64
C THR A 191 -26.32 3.22 21.71
N ILE A 192 -26.59 3.23 20.41
CA ILE A 192 -25.72 3.90 19.43
C ILE A 192 -26.35 5.26 19.11
N ILE A 193 -25.54 6.32 19.09
CA ILE A 193 -25.93 7.66 18.71
C ILE A 193 -25.21 8.02 17.43
N ASN A 194 -25.96 8.42 16.41
CA ASN A 194 -25.43 8.95 15.17
C ASN A 194 -25.93 10.38 14.97
N PRO A 195 -25.18 11.40 15.42
CA PRO A 195 -25.63 12.79 15.32
C PRO A 195 -25.87 13.22 13.88
N ASN A 196 -25.08 12.70 12.94
CA ASN A 196 -25.10 13.15 11.55
C ASN A 196 -25.96 12.29 10.63
N HIS A 197 -26.50 11.17 11.14
CA HIS A 197 -27.30 10.21 10.35
C HIS A 197 -26.57 9.69 9.09
N THR A 198 -25.23 9.59 9.13
CA THR A 198 -24.43 9.13 7.99
C THR A 198 -23.51 7.95 8.34
N GLY A 199 -23.27 7.11 7.33
CA GLY A 199 -22.32 6.00 7.35
C GLY A 199 -22.72 4.82 8.24
N VAL A 200 -21.81 3.84 8.31
CA VAL A 200 -22.01 2.59 9.07
C VAL A 200 -22.01 2.87 10.58
N LEU A 201 -22.86 2.14 11.31
CA LEU A 201 -22.96 2.17 12.77
C LEU A 201 -22.38 0.92 13.44
N ILE A 202 -22.53 -0.23 12.79
CA ILE A 202 -21.93 -1.49 13.22
C ILE A 202 -21.15 -2.06 12.03
N GLY A 203 -19.83 -2.10 12.15
CA GLY A 203 -18.96 -2.73 11.17
C GLY A 203 -18.56 -4.14 11.60
N THR A 204 -18.40 -5.05 10.64
CA THR A 204 -17.71 -6.33 10.84
C THR A 204 -16.64 -6.55 9.77
N THR A 205 -15.53 -7.19 10.12
CA THR A 205 -14.45 -7.50 9.18
C THR A 205 -14.51 -8.93 8.60
N GLU A 206 -15.56 -9.70 8.94
CA GLU A 206 -15.71 -11.12 8.58
C GLU A 206 -15.86 -11.38 7.06
N GLY A 207 -16.10 -10.35 6.25
CA GLY A 207 -16.23 -10.52 4.80
C GLY A 207 -17.68 -10.63 4.32
N THR A 208 -17.82 -11.08 3.08
CA THR A 208 -19.11 -11.33 2.44
C THR A 208 -19.94 -12.34 3.24
N GLY A 209 -20.97 -11.86 3.93
CA GLY A 209 -21.86 -12.67 4.77
C GLY A 209 -21.86 -12.28 6.25
N GLY A 210 -20.89 -11.48 6.71
CA GLY A 210 -20.80 -11.05 8.12
C GLY A 210 -22.07 -10.39 8.63
N ASN A 211 -22.79 -9.64 7.78
CA ASN A 211 -24.07 -9.03 8.15
C ASN A 211 -25.13 -10.03 8.65
N THR A 212 -25.04 -11.31 8.26
CA THR A 212 -26.02 -12.33 8.67
C THR A 212 -25.85 -12.80 10.10
N CYS A 213 -24.67 -12.62 10.69
CA CYS A 213 -24.41 -13.03 12.07
C CYS A 213 -24.40 -11.87 13.07
N ILE A 214 -24.63 -10.63 12.60
CA ILE A 214 -24.85 -9.48 13.47
C ILE A 214 -26.29 -9.50 14.00
N ASN A 215 -26.47 -10.05 15.20
CA ASN A 215 -27.70 -9.93 15.94
C ASN A 215 -27.64 -8.70 16.85
N THR A 216 -28.24 -7.60 16.39
CA THR A 216 -28.26 -6.32 17.09
C THR A 216 -28.95 -6.38 18.45
N GLY A 217 -29.86 -7.32 18.67
CA GLY A 217 -30.60 -7.49 19.93
C GLY A 217 -31.20 -6.15 20.42
N HIS A 218 -30.67 -5.64 21.54
CA HIS A 218 -31.12 -4.37 22.14
C HIS A 218 -30.53 -3.10 21.50
N PHE A 219 -29.68 -3.22 20.48
CA PHE A 219 -29.31 -2.10 19.59
C PHE A 219 -30.39 -1.79 18.56
N ASP A 220 -31.63 -2.23 18.76
CA ASP A 220 -32.72 -2.14 17.77
C ASP A 220 -33.00 -0.71 17.27
N LYS A 221 -32.55 0.31 18.01
CA LYS A 221 -32.68 1.72 17.67
C LYS A 221 -31.38 2.48 17.93
N PHE A 222 -31.03 3.37 17.02
CA PHE A 222 -30.06 4.44 17.26
C PHE A 222 -30.77 5.76 17.55
N VAL A 223 -30.15 6.61 18.36
CA VAL A 223 -30.67 7.95 18.64
C VAL A 223 -29.98 8.90 17.66
N GLY A 224 -30.74 9.47 16.73
CA GLY A 224 -30.33 10.67 16.00
C GLY A 224 -30.10 11.84 16.96
N VAL A 225 -29.73 13.05 16.48
CA VAL A 225 -29.78 14.23 17.38
C VAL A 225 -31.14 14.22 18.07
N PRO A 226 -31.22 14.17 19.42
CA PRO A 226 -32.50 14.05 20.10
C PRO A 226 -33.32 15.32 19.88
N ASP A 227 -34.07 15.38 18.78
CA ASP A 227 -35.14 16.34 18.62
C ASP A 227 -36.19 15.98 19.67
N LYS A 228 -36.57 16.97 20.49
CA LYS A 228 -37.63 16.86 21.50
C LYS A 228 -38.92 16.24 20.94
N LYS A 229 -39.12 16.25 19.63
CA LYS A 229 -40.28 15.67 18.93
C LYS A 229 -40.21 14.16 18.68
N ASN A 230 -39.02 13.57 18.59
CA ASN A 230 -38.84 12.13 18.37
C ASN A 230 -37.87 11.53 19.41
N PRO A 231 -38.29 11.40 20.68
CA PRO A 231 -37.47 10.76 21.73
C PRO A 231 -37.30 9.25 21.51
N LYS A 232 -37.98 8.67 20.52
CA LYS A 232 -37.89 7.26 20.17
C LYS A 232 -36.86 7.14 19.04
N GLY A 233 -35.74 6.48 19.31
CA GLY A 233 -34.67 6.29 18.32
C GLY A 233 -35.17 5.70 17.00
N VAL A 234 -34.40 5.93 15.94
CA VAL A 234 -34.61 5.39 14.60
C VAL A 234 -34.14 3.94 14.59
N ALA A 235 -34.90 3.03 13.97
CA ALA A 235 -34.48 1.63 13.88
C ALA A 235 -33.19 1.52 13.06
N LEU A 236 -32.30 0.59 13.42
CA LEU A 236 -31.15 0.27 12.56
C LEU A 236 -31.65 -0.36 11.26
N GLU A 237 -31.25 0.21 10.13
CA GLU A 237 -31.55 -0.31 8.80
C GLU A 237 -30.36 -1.12 8.24
N ASN A 238 -30.57 -1.88 7.16
CA ASN A 238 -29.52 -2.70 6.55
C ASN A 238 -28.29 -1.89 6.07
N GLY A 239 -28.43 -0.57 5.88
CA GLY A 239 -27.31 0.31 5.54
C GLY A 239 -26.45 0.73 6.74
N ASP A 240 -26.98 0.58 7.97
CA ASP A 240 -26.26 0.92 9.20
C ASP A 240 -25.32 -0.21 9.67
N ILE A 241 -25.45 -1.41 9.07
CA ILE A 241 -24.66 -2.60 9.37
C ILE A 241 -23.92 -3.02 8.10
N GLN A 242 -22.58 -2.99 8.15
CA GLN A 242 -21.77 -3.33 6.99
C GLN A 242 -20.64 -4.28 7.34
N ALA A 243 -20.53 -5.34 6.55
CA ALA A 243 -19.36 -6.19 6.51
C ALA A 243 -18.38 -5.65 5.49
N LEU A 244 -17.10 -5.62 5.86
CA LEU A 244 -16.03 -5.36 4.91
C LEU A 244 -15.98 -6.45 3.86
N SER A 245 -15.54 -6.09 2.65
CA SER A 245 -15.30 -7.05 1.57
C SER A 245 -14.10 -6.56 0.77
N PRO A 246 -12.97 -7.30 0.72
CA PRO A 246 -12.76 -8.63 1.30
C PRO A 246 -12.71 -8.62 2.84
N SER A 247 -12.73 -9.81 3.45
CA SER A 247 -12.47 -9.95 4.88
C SER A 247 -11.02 -9.56 5.20
N MET A 248 -10.81 -9.00 6.39
CA MET A 248 -9.49 -8.62 6.89
C MET A 248 -9.45 -8.73 8.41
N SER A 249 -8.25 -8.70 9.00
CA SER A 249 -8.13 -8.66 10.46
C SER A 249 -8.63 -7.34 11.02
N LEU A 250 -9.04 -7.32 12.29
CA LEU A 250 -9.47 -6.07 12.92
C LEU A 250 -8.33 -5.03 12.99
N ALA A 251 -7.10 -5.45 13.26
CA ALA A 251 -5.93 -4.57 13.23
C ALA A 251 -5.72 -3.94 11.86
N GLU A 252 -5.92 -4.71 10.78
CA GLU A 252 -5.81 -4.20 9.42
C GLU A 252 -6.93 -3.19 9.12
N ALA A 253 -8.16 -3.46 9.59
CA ALA A 253 -9.29 -2.56 9.42
C ALA A 253 -9.19 -1.25 10.21
N VAL A 254 -8.50 -1.24 11.37
CA VAL A 254 -8.37 -0.04 12.21
C VAL A 254 -7.06 0.71 11.95
N PHE A 255 -5.97 -0.01 11.69
CA PHE A 255 -4.60 0.54 11.63
C PHE A 255 -3.88 0.28 10.31
N GLY A 256 -4.50 -0.42 9.35
CA GLY A 256 -3.90 -0.68 8.03
C GLY A 256 -2.68 -1.62 8.03
N VAL A 257 -2.44 -2.35 9.13
CA VAL A 257 -1.34 -3.28 9.32
C VAL A 257 -1.82 -4.58 9.99
N ASP A 258 -1.05 -5.65 9.88
CA ASP A 258 -1.37 -6.91 10.55
C ASP A 258 -1.34 -6.77 12.09
N GLN A 259 -1.93 -7.74 12.80
CA GLN A 259 -2.04 -7.73 14.25
C GLN A 259 -0.70 -7.54 14.99
N ALA A 260 0.36 -8.24 14.55
CA ALA A 260 1.65 -8.18 15.21
C ALA A 260 2.31 -6.81 15.01
N SER A 261 2.20 -6.26 13.79
CA SER A 261 2.65 -4.91 13.46
C SER A 261 1.87 -3.83 14.21
N ALA A 262 0.54 -3.95 14.30
CA ALA A 262 -0.31 -3.03 15.06
C ALA A 262 0.09 -3.00 16.55
N LYS A 263 0.32 -4.18 17.14
CA LYS A 263 0.78 -4.30 18.54
C LYS A 263 2.14 -3.60 18.74
N ALA A 264 3.11 -3.87 17.88
CA ALA A 264 4.43 -3.25 17.97
C ALA A 264 4.35 -1.72 17.81
N MET A 265 3.55 -1.25 16.84
CA MET A 265 3.30 0.16 16.58
C MET A 265 2.64 0.85 17.79
N LEU A 266 1.59 0.28 18.37
CA LEU A 266 0.87 0.87 19.50
C LEU A 266 1.72 0.92 20.78
N ILE A 267 2.58 -0.07 21.01
CA ILE A 267 3.55 -0.06 22.12
C ILE A 267 4.58 1.05 21.92
N ASP A 268 5.10 1.21 20.70
CA ASP A 268 6.04 2.28 20.39
C ASP A 268 5.40 3.66 20.52
N LEU A 269 4.18 3.82 20.00
CA LEU A 269 3.40 5.06 20.12
C LEU A 269 3.09 5.40 21.57
N ALA A 270 2.69 4.44 22.41
CA ALA A 270 2.44 4.71 23.83
C ALA A 270 3.70 5.14 24.60
N ARG A 271 4.89 4.81 24.10
CA ARG A 271 6.16 5.28 24.67
C ARG A 271 6.48 6.72 24.23
N ARG A 272 6.16 7.09 22.99
CA ARG A 272 6.41 8.43 22.45
C ARG A 272 5.34 9.44 22.88
N GLU A 273 4.08 9.01 22.85
CA GLU A 273 2.85 9.80 23.04
C GLU A 273 1.99 9.20 24.18
N PRO A 274 2.53 9.12 25.41
CA PRO A 274 1.85 8.46 26.52
C PRO A 274 0.54 9.16 26.90
N GLU A 275 0.35 10.43 26.57
CA GLU A 275 -0.89 11.18 26.74
C GLU A 275 -1.95 10.90 25.67
N ARG A 276 -1.62 10.25 24.55
CA ARG A 276 -2.58 9.91 23.49
C ARG A 276 -2.82 8.42 23.34
N VAL A 277 -1.78 7.60 23.54
CA VAL A 277 -1.87 6.14 23.40
C VAL A 277 -1.57 5.48 24.74
N LYS A 278 -2.53 4.67 25.21
CA LYS A 278 -2.42 3.88 26.44
C LYS A 278 -2.50 2.40 26.10
N VAL A 279 -1.43 1.67 26.40
CA VAL A 279 -1.43 0.19 26.32
C VAL A 279 -1.69 -0.39 27.70
N TYR A 280 -2.73 -1.23 27.77
CA TYR A 280 -3.05 -2.03 28.95
C TYR A 280 -2.53 -3.44 28.71
N SER A 281 -1.77 -3.95 29.69
CA SER A 281 -1.22 -5.31 29.75
C SER A 281 -1.36 -5.83 31.19
N ASP A 282 -1.09 -7.11 31.41
CA ASP A 282 -1.01 -7.76 32.73
C ASP A 282 -2.29 -7.66 33.59
N ASP A 283 -3.42 -8.18 33.10
CA ASP A 283 -4.72 -8.19 33.79
C ASP A 283 -5.28 -6.81 34.23
N ASN A 284 -4.65 -5.70 33.80
CA ASN A 284 -5.15 -4.36 34.09
C ASN A 284 -6.35 -4.04 33.21
N THR A 285 -7.50 -4.54 33.63
CA THR A 285 -8.78 -4.37 32.93
C THR A 285 -9.40 -2.99 33.16
N LYS A 286 -8.91 -2.16 34.07
CA LYS A 286 -9.63 -0.93 34.45
C LYS A 286 -9.39 0.19 33.45
N LEU A 287 -10.45 0.61 32.77
CA LEU A 287 -10.44 1.86 32.01
C LEU A 287 -10.38 3.05 32.98
N PRO A 288 -9.34 3.91 32.93
CA PRO A 288 -9.23 5.07 33.79
C PRO A 288 -10.36 6.08 33.54
N LYS A 289 -10.78 6.78 34.60
CA LYS A 289 -11.87 7.78 34.53
C LYS A 289 -11.43 9.09 33.86
N ASP A 290 -10.14 9.31 33.79
CA ASP A 290 -9.45 10.52 33.33
C ASP A 290 -9.23 10.56 31.80
N LEU A 291 -9.69 9.54 31.05
CA LEU A 291 -9.65 9.53 29.59
C LEU A 291 -10.77 10.36 28.93
N ASN A 292 -11.34 11.33 29.65
CA ASN A 292 -12.41 12.21 29.18
C ASN A 292 -11.96 13.67 29.03
N ASP A 293 -10.65 13.95 29.03
CA ASP A 293 -10.19 15.30 28.80
C ASP A 293 -10.25 15.65 27.32
N SER A 294 -11.39 16.22 26.90
CA SER A 294 -11.60 16.66 25.52
C SER A 294 -10.62 17.76 25.08
N SER A 295 -9.81 18.33 25.98
CA SER A 295 -8.78 19.30 25.62
C SER A 295 -7.51 18.68 25.04
N VAL A 296 -7.27 17.37 25.24
CA VAL A 296 -6.05 16.67 24.77
C VAL A 296 -6.23 16.05 23.38
N GLY A 297 -7.47 15.89 22.93
CA GLY A 297 -7.82 15.19 21.70
C GLY A 297 -8.27 13.75 21.93
N PRO A 298 -8.54 12.98 20.87
CA PRO A 298 -8.95 11.59 20.98
C PRO A 298 -7.77 10.70 21.39
N TYR A 299 -8.09 9.63 22.13
CA TYR A 299 -7.13 8.68 22.68
C TYR A 299 -7.18 7.34 21.95
N ILE A 300 -6.12 6.55 22.06
CA ILE A 300 -6.13 5.12 21.71
C ILE A 300 -5.88 4.32 22.99
N ALA A 301 -6.91 3.61 23.43
CA ALA A 301 -6.81 2.66 24.53
C ALA A 301 -6.70 1.25 23.93
N TYR A 302 -5.49 0.69 23.96
CA TYR A 302 -5.19 -0.62 23.43
C TYR A 302 -5.10 -1.64 24.57
N PHE A 303 -6.04 -2.59 24.60
CA PHE A 303 -6.03 -3.73 25.52
C PHE A 303 -5.43 -4.93 24.80
N THR A 304 -4.24 -5.35 25.23
CA THR A 304 -3.61 -6.56 24.71
C THR A 304 -4.42 -7.80 25.09
N GLU A 305 -4.18 -8.92 24.40
CA GLU A 305 -4.80 -10.20 24.73
C GLU A 305 -4.65 -10.56 26.24
N ASP A 306 -3.47 -10.30 26.81
CA ASP A 306 -3.12 -10.56 28.21
C ASP A 306 -3.78 -9.59 29.21
N ALA A 307 -4.26 -8.43 28.76
CA ALA A 307 -4.97 -7.49 29.63
C ALA A 307 -6.36 -7.99 30.01
N GLY A 308 -6.92 -8.91 29.22
CA GLY A 308 -8.28 -9.40 29.39
C GLY A 308 -9.34 -8.41 28.89
N CYS A 309 -10.57 -8.59 29.38
CA CYS A 309 -11.68 -7.71 29.02
C CYS A 309 -11.71 -6.42 29.82
N PRO A 310 -11.85 -5.25 29.18
CA PRO A 310 -11.96 -4.00 29.90
C PRO A 310 -13.19 -4.01 30.82
N LYS A 311 -12.97 -3.53 32.03
CA LYS A 311 -13.95 -3.28 33.07
C LYS A 311 -13.96 -1.79 33.33
N THR A 312 -15.13 -1.21 33.44
CA THR A 312 -15.25 0.21 33.73
C THR A 312 -15.90 0.42 35.08
N THR A 313 -15.55 1.53 35.71
CA THR A 313 -16.36 2.08 36.79
C THR A 313 -17.44 2.92 36.14
N GLY A 314 -18.73 2.64 36.41
CA GLY A 314 -19.83 3.35 35.77
C GLY A 314 -19.68 4.89 35.82
N GLY A 315 -20.14 5.56 34.77
CA GLY A 315 -19.97 7.00 34.56
C GLY A 315 -18.65 7.40 33.90
N THR A 316 -17.96 6.45 33.26
CA THR A 316 -16.75 6.74 32.46
C THR A 316 -17.17 7.21 31.07
N GLU A 317 -16.58 8.28 30.60
CA GLU A 317 -16.71 8.74 29.22
C GLU A 317 -15.32 8.67 28.59
N PHE A 318 -15.24 8.17 27.37
CA PHE A 318 -14.02 7.92 26.64
C PHE A 318 -14.19 8.48 25.24
N TRP A 319 -13.23 9.29 24.79
CA TRP A 319 -13.21 9.86 23.44
C TRP A 319 -12.00 9.32 22.68
N GLY A 320 -12.23 8.50 21.66
CA GLY A 320 -11.14 7.84 20.95
C GLY A 320 -11.46 6.44 20.41
N ILE A 321 -10.40 5.65 20.21
CA ILE A 321 -10.45 4.24 19.81
C ILE A 321 -10.20 3.37 21.03
N LEU A 322 -11.17 2.54 21.41
CA LEU A 322 -11.02 1.48 22.39
C LEU A 322 -10.82 0.17 21.64
N TYR A 323 -9.58 -0.29 21.52
CA TYR A 323 -9.21 -1.49 20.80
C TYR A 323 -8.96 -2.65 21.76
N ILE A 324 -9.65 -3.77 21.56
CA ILE A 324 -9.58 -4.97 22.40
C ILE A 324 -9.13 -6.14 21.54
N GLU A 325 -7.88 -6.58 21.75
CA GLU A 325 -7.28 -7.69 20.99
C GLU A 325 -7.83 -9.06 21.40
N LYS A 326 -8.36 -9.18 22.62
CA LYS A 326 -8.87 -10.45 23.13
C LYS A 326 -10.13 -10.91 22.39
N THR A 327 -10.05 -12.08 21.75
CA THR A 327 -11.09 -12.61 20.83
C THR A 327 -12.34 -13.16 21.51
N ASP A 328 -12.24 -13.59 22.77
CA ASP A 328 -13.33 -14.17 23.56
C ASP A 328 -13.87 -13.19 24.60
N CYS A 329 -13.80 -11.89 24.28
CA CYS A 329 -14.11 -10.87 25.26
C CYS A 329 -15.60 -10.58 25.41
N ASN A 330 -16.15 -10.96 26.57
CA ASN A 330 -17.50 -10.59 26.95
C ASN A 330 -17.49 -9.23 27.67
N LEU A 331 -18.11 -8.21 27.08
CA LEU A 331 -18.15 -6.84 27.62
C LEU A 331 -19.19 -6.67 28.73
N ASN A 332 -19.24 -7.63 29.65
CA ASN A 332 -20.24 -7.69 30.70
C ASN A 332 -20.01 -6.69 31.87
N GLY A 333 -18.86 -5.99 31.85
CA GLY A 333 -18.42 -5.04 32.86
C GLY A 333 -18.35 -3.58 32.38
N MET A 334 -18.89 -3.27 31.20
CA MET A 334 -18.83 -1.93 30.60
C MET A 334 -20.06 -1.04 30.89
N GLY A 335 -20.87 -1.39 31.89
CA GLY A 335 -22.12 -0.69 32.19
C GLY A 335 -21.94 0.81 32.45
N ASN A 336 -22.81 1.64 31.87
CA ASN A 336 -22.82 3.10 32.04
C ASN A 336 -21.53 3.79 31.56
N VAL A 337 -21.00 3.33 30.42
CA VAL A 337 -19.86 3.97 29.72
C VAL A 337 -20.37 4.72 28.51
N THR A 338 -19.82 5.89 28.24
CA THR A 338 -20.01 6.58 26.96
C THR A 338 -18.70 6.51 26.16
N ILE A 339 -18.73 5.92 24.98
CA ILE A 339 -17.61 5.88 24.04
C ILE A 339 -17.97 6.81 22.89
N ARG A 340 -17.20 7.87 22.69
CA ARG A 340 -17.26 8.75 21.52
C ARG A 340 -16.13 8.34 20.58
N GLY A 341 -16.46 7.84 19.41
CA GLY A 341 -15.48 7.22 18.52
C GLY A 341 -15.78 5.74 18.34
N VAL A 342 -14.74 4.90 18.37
CA VAL A 342 -14.82 3.50 17.92
C VAL A 342 -14.49 2.54 19.05
N LEU A 343 -15.39 1.60 19.30
CA LEU A 343 -15.11 0.38 20.05
C LEU A 343 -14.78 -0.74 19.06
N ALA A 344 -13.51 -1.11 18.98
CA ALA A 344 -13.00 -2.17 18.13
C ALA A 344 -12.72 -3.43 18.97
N GLN A 345 -13.40 -4.54 18.68
CA GLN A 345 -13.19 -5.80 19.39
C GLN A 345 -12.87 -6.96 18.44
N SER A 346 -11.74 -7.62 18.71
CA SER A 346 -11.32 -8.83 18.01
C SER A 346 -12.25 -10.01 18.34
N GLY A 347 -12.36 -10.96 17.40
CA GLY A 347 -13.21 -12.14 17.54
C GLY A 347 -14.72 -11.86 17.63
N ASN A 348 -15.42 -12.74 18.36
CA ASN A 348 -16.88 -12.71 18.51
C ASN A 348 -17.28 -11.93 19.76
N LEU A 349 -18.28 -11.06 19.65
CA LEU A 349 -18.91 -10.41 20.78
C LEU A 349 -20.20 -11.13 21.13
N GLU A 350 -20.12 -12.15 21.99
CA GLU A 350 -21.26 -12.99 22.37
C GLU A 350 -22.13 -12.41 23.50
N LYS A 351 -21.58 -11.46 24.27
CA LYS A 351 -22.30 -10.80 25.36
C LYS A 351 -21.93 -9.34 25.44
N PHE A 352 -22.86 -8.50 24.97
CA PHE A 352 -22.83 -7.06 25.18
C PHE A 352 -23.98 -6.69 26.12
N ASN A 353 -23.74 -6.71 27.45
CA ASN A 353 -24.80 -6.55 28.44
C ASN A 353 -24.83 -5.17 29.15
N ALA A 354 -24.05 -4.24 28.63
CA ALA A 354 -23.80 -2.98 29.29
C ALA A 354 -24.79 -1.90 28.80
N ASN A 355 -25.22 -1.02 29.70
CA ASN A 355 -25.85 0.26 29.34
C ASN A 355 -24.77 1.21 28.76
N THR A 356 -24.08 0.74 27.71
CA THR A 356 -23.02 1.48 27.02
C THR A 356 -23.66 2.36 25.97
N LYS A 357 -23.20 3.59 25.92
CA LYS A 357 -23.57 4.57 24.90
C LYS A 357 -22.41 4.71 23.93
N LEU A 358 -22.58 4.25 22.70
CA LEU A 358 -21.61 4.44 21.63
C LEU A 358 -22.06 5.66 20.82
N VAL A 359 -21.19 6.64 20.62
CA VAL A 359 -21.50 7.89 19.91
C VAL A 359 -20.58 7.97 18.71
N LYS A 360 -21.16 8.02 17.52
CA LYS A 360 -20.40 8.26 16.28
C LYS A 360 -19.88 9.68 16.27
N GLU A 361 -18.57 9.80 16.36
CA GLU A 361 -17.85 11.06 16.20
C GLU A 361 -16.61 10.78 15.37
N PRO A 362 -16.32 11.61 14.34
CA PRO A 362 -15.05 11.53 13.65
C PRO A 362 -13.93 11.83 14.66
N LEU A 363 -12.89 10.99 14.63
CA LEU A 363 -11.74 11.14 15.51
C LEU A 363 -10.63 11.85 14.75
N ASP A 364 -10.40 13.09 15.11
CA ASP A 364 -9.26 13.86 14.63
C ASP A 364 -8.12 13.73 15.64
N PHE A 365 -7.16 12.86 15.35
CA PHE A 365 -5.94 12.72 16.16
C PHE A 365 -4.98 13.92 15.99
N GLY A 366 -5.44 14.95 15.27
CA GLY A 366 -4.73 16.16 14.93
C GLY A 366 -3.89 15.97 13.68
N ASP A 367 -3.93 16.95 12.80
CA ASP A 367 -2.74 17.39 12.08
C ASP A 367 -1.98 18.25 13.10
N VAL A 368 -0.91 17.72 13.70
CA VAL A 368 -0.11 18.53 14.62
C VAL A 368 0.66 19.49 13.72
N ASP A 369 0.06 20.65 13.45
CA ASP A 369 0.59 21.77 12.67
C ASP A 369 1.77 22.46 13.41
N SER A 370 2.63 21.66 14.04
CA SER A 370 3.92 22.07 14.55
C SER A 370 4.91 21.95 13.41
N GLN A 371 5.37 23.10 12.91
CA GLN A 371 6.48 23.22 11.94
C GLN A 371 7.77 22.48 12.34
N ASP A 372 7.84 21.85 13.52
CA ASP A 372 9.05 21.28 14.12
C ASP A 372 8.89 19.85 14.69
N ASP A 373 7.73 19.18 14.60
CA ASP A 373 7.54 17.81 15.15
C ASP A 373 6.87 16.91 14.10
N PRO A 374 7.41 15.71 13.78
CA PRO A 374 6.79 14.80 12.82
C PRO A 374 5.35 14.49 13.24
N THR A 375 4.43 14.81 12.34
CA THR A 375 3.00 14.53 12.47
C THR A 375 2.82 13.07 12.86
N ILE A 376 2.11 12.82 13.96
CA ILE A 376 1.66 11.46 14.28
C ILE A 376 0.45 11.21 13.39
N ASN A 377 0.72 10.91 12.13
CA ASN A 377 -0.26 10.27 11.28
C ASN A 377 -0.37 8.82 11.78
N ILE A 378 -1.07 8.64 12.90
CA ILE A 378 -1.42 7.32 13.43
C ILE A 378 -2.10 6.66 12.24
N GLY A 379 -1.52 5.57 11.70
CA GLY A 379 -1.77 4.98 10.36
C GLY A 379 -3.20 4.48 10.06
N ILE A 380 -4.19 5.16 10.59
CA ILE A 380 -5.62 4.92 10.58
C ILE A 380 -6.25 5.38 9.24
N ALA A 381 -5.54 6.20 8.46
CA ALA A 381 -5.86 6.51 7.07
C ALA A 381 -4.69 6.10 6.16
N LYS A 382 -4.42 4.80 6.05
CA LYS A 382 -3.40 4.30 5.12
C LYS A 382 -3.76 4.71 3.70
N MET A 383 -2.81 5.36 3.03
CA MET A 383 -2.93 5.63 1.61
C MET A 383 -2.79 4.32 0.85
N HIS A 384 -3.78 4.00 0.04
CA HIS A 384 -3.69 2.84 -0.82
C HIS A 384 -3.04 3.26 -2.13
N PHE A 385 -1.96 2.58 -2.47
CA PHE A 385 -1.27 2.71 -3.74
C PHE A 385 -1.78 1.63 -4.67
N PHE A 386 -2.42 2.05 -5.76
CA PHE A 386 -2.80 1.17 -6.84
C PHE A 386 -1.96 1.51 -8.06
N GLU A 387 -1.18 0.55 -8.52
CA GLU A 387 -0.53 0.67 -9.82
C GLU A 387 -1.62 0.67 -10.90
N VAL A 388 -1.59 1.67 -11.79
CA VAL A 388 -2.57 1.77 -12.88
C VAL A 388 -2.24 0.71 -13.92
N PRO A 389 -3.11 -0.29 -14.17
CA PRO A 389 -2.81 -1.35 -15.12
C PRO A 389 -2.52 -0.80 -16.52
N GLY A 390 -1.42 -1.24 -17.13
CA GLY A 390 -1.00 -0.79 -18.47
C GLY A 390 -0.30 0.57 -18.51
N ALA A 391 -0.01 1.19 -17.36
CA ALA A 391 0.79 2.41 -17.29
C ALA A 391 2.30 2.18 -17.52
N TRP A 392 2.74 0.92 -17.44
CA TRP A 392 4.14 0.57 -17.60
C TRP A 392 4.60 0.81 -19.05
N ARG A 393 5.59 1.70 -19.20
CA ARG A 393 6.19 2.04 -20.50
C ARG A 393 7.70 2.06 -20.39
N ASP A 394 8.33 1.45 -21.39
CA ASP A 394 9.78 1.44 -21.57
C ASP A 394 10.13 2.32 -22.78
N PHE A 395 11.00 3.32 -22.58
CA PHE A 395 11.40 4.30 -23.60
C PHE A 395 12.90 4.25 -23.91
#